data_AF-A0A2G8HR07-F1
#
_entry.id   AF-A0A2G8HR07-F1
#
_cell.length_a   1.000
_cell.length_b   1.000
_cell.length_c   1.000
_cell.angle_alpha   90.00
_cell.angle_beta   90.00
_cell.angle_gamma   90.00
#
_symmetry.space_group_name_H-M   'P 1'
#
loop_
_entity.id
_entity.type
_entity.pdbx_description
1 polymer ?
#
loop_
_entity_poly.entity_id
_entity_poly.type
_entity_poly.pdbx_seq_one_letter_code
_entity_poly.pdbx_strand_id
1 'polypeptide(L)'
;MINFRNSNLHLSKHRGHRNQKYLTWLRGKNCVVSGKKAECAHHIRLGTNGGTSIKPSDYFCIPLLNEFHTTGSSALHIIGEETFLKLFGLSPKNLFITFLKEYLSENYDVLYMPGNKSPEEDISELISIIESKITRVAKSATKKASKPKMQGAPKVSITESNYYQIAKKLKNDRDKALRKQLKENSKDSTAPKKQFKGNEFYEKAKEEKRLKDREFRKKNKELAAKYKKEQSGKNKSLFKENEESKY
;
A
#
# COMPACT_ATOMS: atom_id res chain seq x y z
N MET A 1 11.42 -20.78 32.82
CA MET A 1 12.10 -19.50 32.53
C MET A 1 11.90 -19.17 31.06
N ILE A 2 11.03 -18.21 30.74
CA ILE A 2 10.82 -17.77 29.35
C ILE A 2 11.69 -16.53 29.13
N ASN A 3 12.69 -16.66 28.25
CA ASN A 3 13.60 -15.60 27.88
C ASN A 3 12.84 -14.49 27.11
N PHE A 4 12.52 -13.40 27.80
CA PHE A 4 12.12 -12.15 27.15
C PHE A 4 13.36 -11.54 26.49
N ARG A 5 13.58 -11.85 25.22
CA ARG A 5 14.47 -11.06 24.37
C ARG A 5 13.81 -9.70 24.18
N ASN A 6 14.38 -8.66 24.78
CA ASN A 6 14.17 -7.27 24.38
C ASN A 6 14.39 -7.17 22.87
N SER A 7 13.31 -7.19 22.11
CA SER A 7 13.33 -7.02 20.67
C SER A 7 12.59 -5.73 20.41
N ASN A 8 13.27 -4.76 19.81
CA ASN A 8 12.61 -3.68 19.09
C ASN A 8 11.68 -4.34 18.05
N LEU A 9 10.43 -4.54 18.47
CA LEU A 9 9.43 -5.32 17.78
C LEU A 9 8.79 -4.41 16.75
N HIS A 10 9.49 -4.20 15.65
CA HIS A 10 8.94 -3.44 14.54
C HIS A 10 7.79 -4.24 13.93
N LEU A 11 6.62 -3.62 13.68
CA LEU A 11 5.45 -4.31 13.14
C LEU A 11 5.74 -5.01 11.79
N SER A 12 6.81 -4.61 11.10
CA SER A 12 7.31 -5.29 9.90
C SER A 12 7.74 -6.74 10.10
N LYS A 13 8.09 -7.14 11.32
CA LYS A 13 8.51 -8.51 11.64
C LYS A 13 7.33 -9.45 11.88
N HIS A 14 6.09 -8.93 11.91
CA HIS A 14 4.92 -9.77 12.07
C HIS A 14 4.69 -10.69 10.88
N ARG A 15 4.18 -11.89 11.15
CA ARG A 15 3.73 -12.81 10.12
C ARG A 15 2.53 -12.23 9.36
N GLY A 16 2.47 -12.48 8.06
CA GLY A 16 1.34 -12.11 7.21
C GLY A 16 0.11 -12.96 7.47
N HIS A 17 -0.57 -12.76 8.60
CA HIS A 17 -1.79 -13.47 8.93
C HIS A 17 -2.92 -13.10 7.96
N ARG A 18 -3.78 -14.08 7.68
CA ARG A 18 -4.96 -13.93 6.83
C ARG A 18 -6.18 -14.33 7.64
N ASN A 19 -7.04 -13.37 7.93
CA ASN A 19 -8.19 -13.56 8.79
C ASN A 19 -9.42 -12.87 8.18
N GLN A 20 -10.18 -13.64 7.41
CA GLN A 20 -11.37 -13.14 6.74
C GLN A 20 -12.48 -12.77 7.73
N LYS A 21 -12.57 -13.45 8.88
CA LYS A 21 -13.55 -13.12 9.93
C LYS A 21 -13.29 -11.73 10.49
N TYR A 22 -12.02 -11.43 10.81
CA TYR A 22 -11.61 -10.09 11.25
C TYR A 22 -11.90 -9.03 10.19
N LEU A 23 -11.57 -9.25 8.92
CA LEU A 23 -11.86 -8.28 7.85
C LEU A 23 -13.35 -8.00 7.70
N THR A 24 -14.19 -9.04 7.76
CA THR A 24 -15.64 -8.89 7.65
C THR A 24 -16.20 -8.12 8.85
N TRP A 25 -15.74 -8.44 10.06
CA TRP A 25 -16.09 -7.70 11.27
C TRP A 25 -15.67 -6.23 11.17
N LEU A 26 -14.46 -5.96 10.69
CA LEU A 26 -13.92 -4.60 10.58
C LEU A 26 -14.74 -3.74 9.61
N ARG A 27 -15.22 -4.30 8.50
CA ARG A 27 -16.13 -3.59 7.56
C ARG A 27 -17.47 -3.24 8.19
N GLY A 28 -17.86 -3.89 9.28
CA GLY A 28 -19.06 -3.54 10.05
C GLY A 28 -18.87 -2.33 10.97
N LYS A 29 -17.62 -1.86 11.18
CA LYS A 29 -17.30 -0.75 12.07
C LYS A 29 -17.45 0.61 11.39
N ASN A 30 -17.40 1.66 12.19
CA ASN A 30 -17.43 3.02 11.68
C ASN A 30 -16.09 3.40 11.03
N CYS A 31 -16.17 4.18 9.97
CA CYS A 31 -15.03 4.77 9.28
C CYS A 31 -14.24 5.65 10.26
N VAL A 32 -12.93 5.42 10.34
CA VAL A 32 -12.05 6.16 11.26
C VAL A 32 -11.96 7.65 10.96
N VAL A 33 -12.33 8.08 9.76
CA VAL A 33 -12.30 9.50 9.35
C VAL A 33 -13.63 10.19 9.64
N SER A 34 -14.75 9.58 9.23
CA SER A 34 -16.06 10.26 9.26
C SER A 34 -16.99 9.81 10.38
N GLY A 35 -16.69 8.69 11.06
CA GLY A 35 -17.57 8.09 12.05
C GLY A 35 -18.83 7.41 11.49
N LYS A 36 -19.08 7.48 10.17
CA LYS A 36 -20.18 6.76 9.50
C LYS A 36 -19.83 5.28 9.31
N LYS A 37 -20.82 4.41 9.15
CA LYS A 37 -20.58 2.99 8.87
C LYS A 37 -19.65 2.79 7.67
N ALA A 38 -18.58 2.04 7.85
CA ALA A 38 -17.60 1.80 6.80
C ALA A 38 -18.16 0.89 5.70
N GLU A 39 -17.56 0.99 4.53
CA GLU A 39 -17.91 0.19 3.36
C GLU A 39 -16.81 -0.82 3.04
N CYS A 40 -15.57 -0.50 3.41
CA CYS A 40 -14.40 -1.30 3.09
C CYS A 40 -13.38 -1.32 4.23
N ALA A 41 -12.49 -2.30 4.18
CA ALA A 41 -11.33 -2.42 5.06
C ALA A 41 -10.08 -2.20 4.21
N HIS A 42 -9.25 -1.24 4.59
CA HIS A 42 -8.05 -0.86 3.86
C HIS A 42 -6.79 -1.25 4.64
N HIS A 43 -5.84 -1.90 3.97
CA HIS A 43 -4.55 -2.29 4.53
C HIS A 43 -3.59 -1.11 4.58
N ILE A 44 -3.18 -0.71 5.78
CA ILE A 44 -2.10 0.25 6.01
C ILE A 44 -0.77 -0.46 5.80
N ARG A 45 0.10 0.11 4.97
CA ARG A 45 1.40 -0.48 4.59
C ARG A 45 2.54 0.12 5.40
N LEU A 46 2.50 1.42 5.68
CA LEU A 46 3.56 2.16 6.34
C LEU A 46 3.82 1.61 7.75
N GLY A 47 5.07 1.24 8.00
CA GLY A 47 5.50 0.70 9.29
C GLY A 47 5.04 -0.73 9.57
N THR A 48 4.36 -1.42 8.64
CA THR A 48 3.84 -2.79 8.84
C THR A 48 4.70 -3.85 8.14
N ASN A 49 4.23 -5.11 8.12
CA ASN A 49 4.86 -6.22 7.39
C ASN A 49 4.51 -6.26 5.90
N GLY A 50 3.85 -5.22 5.38
CA GLY A 50 3.68 -5.02 3.96
C GLY A 50 4.93 -4.48 3.28
N GLY A 51 5.05 -4.74 1.99
CA GLY A 51 6.11 -4.21 1.15
C GLY A 51 5.62 -4.01 -0.29
N THR A 52 6.53 -3.59 -1.17
CA THR A 52 6.24 -3.56 -2.61
C THR A 52 5.84 -4.97 -3.05
N SER A 53 4.64 -5.11 -3.61
CA SER A 53 4.04 -6.40 -4.02
C SER A 53 3.71 -7.39 -2.89
N ILE A 54 3.85 -7.00 -1.61
CA ILE A 54 3.50 -7.85 -0.46
C ILE A 54 2.37 -7.18 0.34
N LYS A 55 1.26 -7.88 0.46
CA LYS A 55 0.10 -7.43 1.23
C LYS A 55 0.38 -7.56 2.74
N PRO A 56 0.15 -6.51 3.55
CA PRO A 56 0.25 -6.57 5.00
C PRO A 56 -0.63 -7.68 5.62
N SER A 57 -0.42 -7.98 6.89
CA SER A 57 -1.34 -8.76 7.70
C SER A 57 -2.75 -8.19 7.63
N ASP A 58 -3.78 -9.04 7.68
CA ASP A 58 -5.17 -8.56 7.73
C ASP A 58 -5.49 -7.79 9.01
N TYR A 59 -4.68 -7.95 10.06
CA TYR A 59 -4.78 -7.17 11.30
C TYR A 59 -4.33 -5.71 11.15
N PHE A 60 -3.60 -5.37 10.07
CA PHE A 60 -3.16 -4.00 9.80
C PHE A 60 -4.10 -3.30 8.82
N CYS A 61 -5.40 -3.32 9.15
CA CYS A 61 -6.43 -2.68 8.37
C CYS A 61 -7.18 -1.62 9.18
N ILE A 62 -7.71 -0.63 8.48
CA ILE A 62 -8.63 0.35 9.03
C ILE A 62 -9.95 0.36 8.24
N PRO A 63 -11.10 0.58 8.90
CA PRO A 63 -12.40 0.71 8.24
C PRO A 63 -12.53 2.10 7.61
N LEU A 64 -12.91 2.14 6.32
CA LEU A 64 -13.05 3.36 5.54
C LEU A 64 -14.32 3.36 4.69
N LEU A 65 -14.81 4.56 4.36
CA LEU A 65 -15.75 4.77 3.25
C LEU A 65 -14.99 4.74 1.92
N ASN A 66 -15.68 4.44 0.82
CA ASN A 66 -15.07 4.47 -0.50
C ASN A 66 -14.51 5.85 -0.87
N GLU A 67 -15.15 6.93 -0.40
CA GLU A 67 -14.69 8.32 -0.59
C GLU A 67 -13.30 8.55 0.02
N PHE A 68 -13.03 7.98 1.19
CA PHE A 68 -11.72 8.09 1.85
C PHE A 68 -10.74 7.00 1.41
N HIS A 69 -11.22 5.98 0.69
CA HIS A 69 -10.39 4.89 0.22
C HIS A 69 -9.87 5.15 -1.20
N THR A 70 -10.77 5.30 -2.20
CA THR A 70 -10.42 5.31 -3.63
C THR A 70 -11.01 6.47 -4.44
N THR A 71 -12.21 6.99 -4.11
CA THR A 71 -12.96 7.86 -5.04
C THR A 71 -12.94 9.35 -4.71
N GLY A 72 -12.83 9.73 -3.45
CA GLY A 72 -12.89 11.14 -3.03
C GLY A 72 -11.58 11.89 -3.25
N SER A 73 -11.63 13.23 -3.25
CA SER A 73 -10.43 14.08 -3.42
C SER A 73 -9.37 13.87 -2.32
N SER A 74 -9.81 13.45 -1.14
CA SER A 74 -8.96 13.09 0.00
C SER A 74 -8.79 11.57 0.16
N ALA A 75 -9.08 10.79 -0.88
CA ALA A 75 -8.93 9.34 -0.84
C ALA A 75 -7.46 8.94 -0.62
N LEU A 76 -7.25 7.96 0.24
CA LEU A 76 -5.93 7.44 0.60
C LEU A 76 -5.13 7.02 -0.64
N HIS A 77 -5.76 6.35 -1.61
CA HIS A 77 -5.10 5.95 -2.86
C HIS A 77 -4.68 7.13 -3.77
N ILE A 78 -5.25 8.31 -3.58
CA ILE A 78 -4.94 9.52 -4.37
C ILE A 78 -3.86 10.34 -3.69
N ILE A 79 -4.03 10.67 -2.40
CA ILE A 79 -3.13 11.57 -1.68
C ILE A 79 -1.92 10.86 -1.05
N GLY A 80 -1.96 9.52 -1.01
CA GLY A 80 -0.95 8.68 -0.38
C GLY A 80 -1.17 8.48 1.11
N GLU A 81 -0.67 7.35 1.62
CA GLU A 81 -0.94 6.88 2.99
C GLU A 81 -0.37 7.82 4.06
N GLU A 82 0.87 8.30 3.90
CA GLU A 82 1.48 9.22 4.87
C GLU A 82 0.72 10.55 4.98
N THR A 83 0.36 11.14 3.83
CA THR A 83 -0.43 12.37 3.78
C THR A 83 -1.80 12.16 4.40
N PHE A 84 -2.46 11.05 4.08
CA PHE A 84 -3.77 10.70 4.61
C PHE A 84 -3.76 10.59 6.14
N LEU A 85 -2.80 9.85 6.70
CA LEU A 85 -2.69 9.69 8.15
C LEU A 85 -2.44 11.03 8.86
N LYS A 86 -1.58 11.90 8.29
CA LYS A 86 -1.31 13.23 8.84
C LYS A 86 -2.52 14.16 8.74
N LEU A 87 -3.20 14.18 7.59
CA LEU A 87 -4.35 15.04 7.31
C LEU A 87 -5.49 14.79 8.30
N PHE A 88 -5.75 13.52 8.61
CA PHE A 88 -6.83 13.11 9.52
C PHE A 88 -6.36 12.86 10.95
N GLY A 89 -5.10 13.16 11.28
CA GLY A 89 -4.56 13.00 12.64
C GLY A 89 -4.59 11.56 13.17
N LEU A 90 -4.49 10.58 12.28
CA LEU A 90 -4.67 9.17 12.62
C LEU A 90 -3.35 8.53 13.09
N SER A 91 -3.38 7.92 14.27
CA SER A 91 -2.29 7.06 14.76
C SER A 91 -2.59 5.59 14.44
N PRO A 92 -1.97 4.99 13.40
CA PRO A 92 -2.31 3.64 12.95
C PRO A 92 -2.10 2.58 14.04
N LYS A 93 -1.06 2.70 14.86
CA LYS A 93 -0.81 1.77 15.97
C LYS A 93 -1.97 1.76 16.98
N ASN A 94 -2.42 2.95 17.38
CA ASN A 94 -3.53 3.09 18.33
C ASN A 94 -4.84 2.57 17.73
N LEU A 95 -5.08 2.81 16.44
CA LEU A 95 -6.22 2.24 15.73
C LEU A 95 -6.18 0.71 15.72
N PHE A 96 -5.02 0.11 15.43
CA PHE A 96 -4.88 -1.35 15.45
C PHE A 96 -5.15 -1.91 16.85
N ILE A 97 -4.57 -1.33 17.90
CA ILE A 97 -4.83 -1.76 19.28
C ILE A 97 -6.32 -1.70 19.58
N THR A 98 -6.97 -0.57 19.25
CA THR A 98 -8.40 -0.36 19.49
C THR A 98 -9.24 -1.46 18.83
N PHE A 99 -9.07 -1.67 17.53
CA PHE A 99 -9.85 -2.67 16.80
C PHE A 99 -9.53 -4.11 17.19
N LEU A 100 -8.28 -4.43 17.51
CA LEU A 100 -7.93 -5.77 17.98
C LEU A 100 -8.52 -6.07 19.36
N LYS A 101 -8.51 -5.08 20.27
CA LYS A 101 -9.14 -5.19 21.59
C LYS A 101 -10.65 -5.37 21.48
N GLU A 102 -11.31 -4.53 20.68
CA GLU A 102 -12.75 -4.63 20.43
C GLU A 102 -13.10 -5.99 19.81
N TYR A 103 -12.32 -6.46 18.83
CA TYR A 103 -12.55 -7.75 18.20
C TYR A 103 -12.44 -8.91 19.20
N LEU A 104 -11.44 -8.87 20.08
CA LEU A 104 -11.26 -9.86 21.15
C LEU A 104 -12.42 -9.86 22.14
N SER A 105 -12.85 -8.67 22.57
CA SER A 105 -13.97 -8.52 23.49
C SER A 105 -15.27 -9.05 22.88
N GLU A 106 -15.57 -8.68 21.62
CA GLU A 106 -16.85 -9.03 20.99
C GLU A 106 -16.93 -10.49 20.52
N ASN A 107 -15.82 -11.09 20.09
CA ASN A 107 -15.85 -12.42 19.46
C ASN A 107 -15.36 -13.54 20.37
N TYR A 108 -14.63 -13.21 21.43
CA TYR A 108 -14.01 -14.19 22.32
C TYR A 108 -14.20 -13.90 23.81
N ASP A 109 -14.90 -12.80 24.15
CA ASP A 109 -15.11 -12.35 25.53
C ASP A 109 -13.81 -12.21 26.34
N VAL A 110 -12.75 -11.75 25.64
CA VAL A 110 -11.43 -11.53 26.26
C VAL A 110 -11.23 -10.03 26.44
N LEU A 111 -11.18 -9.60 27.69
CA LEU A 111 -10.80 -8.24 28.05
C LEU A 111 -9.28 -8.12 28.10
N TYR A 112 -8.74 -7.24 27.25
CA TYR A 112 -7.32 -6.93 27.23
C TYR A 112 -7.05 -5.58 27.91
N MET A 113 -6.16 -5.57 28.90
CA MET A 113 -5.68 -4.34 29.53
C MET A 113 -4.24 -4.07 29.12
N PRO A 114 -3.96 -2.97 28.40
CA PRO A 114 -2.60 -2.59 28.07
C PRO A 114 -1.85 -2.26 29.37
N GLY A 115 -0.66 -2.83 29.54
CA GLY A 115 0.24 -2.54 30.66
C GLY A 115 1.20 -1.40 30.33
N ASN A 116 2.36 -1.36 30.99
CA ASN A 116 3.47 -0.43 30.67
C ASN A 116 4.29 -0.87 29.43
N LYS A 117 3.63 -1.43 28.41
CA LYS A 117 4.28 -2.00 27.21
C LYS A 117 4.29 -1.00 26.05
N SER A 118 5.15 -1.25 25.06
CA SER A 118 5.12 -0.46 23.81
C SER A 118 3.87 -0.80 22.98
N PRO A 119 3.32 0.13 22.19
CA PRO A 119 2.18 -0.15 21.31
C PRO A 119 2.37 -1.36 20.39
N GLU A 120 3.59 -1.61 19.91
CA GLU A 120 3.92 -2.76 19.08
C GLU A 120 3.88 -4.09 19.82
N GLU A 121 4.27 -4.08 21.10
CA GLU A 121 4.20 -5.27 21.95
C GLU A 121 2.74 -5.62 22.24
N ASP A 122 1.91 -4.62 22.52
CA ASP A 122 0.47 -4.79 22.69
C ASP A 122 -0.16 -5.38 21.43
N ILE A 123 0.14 -4.83 20.25
CA ILE A 123 -0.36 -5.35 18.96
C ILE A 123 0.08 -6.81 18.78
N SER A 124 1.33 -7.12 19.08
CA SER A 124 1.86 -8.48 18.95
C SER A 124 1.15 -9.48 19.86
N GLU A 125 0.95 -9.11 21.11
CA GLU A 125 0.25 -9.92 22.10
C GLU A 125 -1.21 -10.13 21.70
N LEU A 126 -1.91 -9.06 21.32
CA LEU A 126 -3.29 -9.12 20.84
C LEU A 126 -3.44 -10.07 19.64
N ILE A 127 -2.56 -9.96 18.63
CA ILE A 127 -2.57 -10.85 17.47
C ILE A 127 -2.29 -12.30 17.90
N SER A 128 -1.35 -12.52 18.81
CA SER A 128 -1.03 -13.85 19.33
C SER A 128 -2.25 -14.49 20.03
N ILE A 129 -2.95 -13.72 20.86
CA ILE A 129 -4.18 -14.16 21.54
C ILE A 129 -5.25 -14.52 20.51
N ILE A 130 -5.54 -13.64 19.54
CA ILE A 130 -6.52 -13.91 18.49
C ILE A 130 -6.18 -15.20 17.74
N GLU A 131 -4.92 -15.34 17.31
CA GLU A 131 -4.48 -16.51 16.54
C GLU A 131 -4.50 -17.80 17.35
N SER A 132 -4.32 -17.74 18.67
CA SER A 132 -4.47 -18.89 19.57
C SER A 132 -5.92 -19.37 19.69
N LYS A 133 -6.89 -18.45 19.58
CA LYS A 133 -8.33 -18.74 19.65
C LYS A 133 -8.91 -19.19 18.32
N ILE A 134 -8.24 -18.90 17.20
CA ILE A 134 -8.65 -19.41 15.90
C ILE A 134 -8.37 -20.91 15.87
N THR A 135 -9.43 -21.71 15.96
CA THR A 135 -9.41 -23.13 15.59
C THR A 135 -9.11 -23.23 14.10
N ARG A 136 -7.82 -23.34 13.78
CA ARG A 136 -7.42 -23.74 12.44
C ARG A 136 -7.85 -25.19 12.31
N VAL A 137 -8.89 -25.43 11.51
CA VAL A 137 -9.11 -26.76 10.95
C VAL A 137 -7.77 -27.12 10.36
N ALA A 138 -7.09 -28.09 10.98
CA ALA A 138 -5.90 -28.67 10.39
C ALA A 138 -6.32 -28.94 8.96
N LYS A 139 -5.64 -28.34 7.97
CA LYS A 139 -5.77 -28.85 6.62
C LYS A 139 -5.51 -30.32 6.81
N SER A 140 -6.55 -31.15 6.71
CA SER A 140 -6.33 -32.56 6.54
C SER A 140 -5.30 -32.55 5.43
N ALA A 141 -4.15 -33.15 5.68
CA ALA A 141 -3.33 -33.56 4.57
C ALA A 141 -4.33 -34.38 3.76
N THR A 142 -4.90 -33.77 2.73
CA THR A 142 -5.54 -34.49 1.67
C THR A 142 -4.37 -35.28 1.17
N LYS A 143 -4.20 -36.48 1.76
CA LYS A 143 -3.62 -37.62 1.07
C LYS A 143 -4.28 -37.48 -0.28
N LYS A 144 -3.50 -37.05 -1.27
CA LYS A 144 -3.88 -37.21 -2.66
C LYS A 144 -4.29 -38.67 -2.70
N ALA A 145 -5.59 -38.92 -2.72
CA ALA A 145 -6.09 -40.25 -2.95
C ALA A 145 -5.42 -40.60 -4.29
N SER A 146 -4.47 -41.52 -4.22
CA SER A 146 -3.85 -42.10 -5.39
C SER A 146 -4.99 -42.77 -6.13
N LYS A 147 -5.61 -42.02 -7.05
CA LYS A 147 -6.50 -42.60 -8.05
C LYS A 147 -5.72 -43.78 -8.64
N PRO A 148 -6.34 -44.97 -8.77
CA PRO A 148 -5.68 -46.08 -9.44
C PRO A 148 -5.17 -45.57 -10.78
N LYS A 149 -3.89 -45.81 -11.07
CA LYS A 149 -3.27 -45.47 -12.35
C LYS A 149 -4.04 -46.20 -13.45
N MET A 150 -5.01 -45.54 -14.05
CA MET A 150 -5.37 -45.86 -15.42
C MET A 150 -4.17 -45.48 -16.27
N GLN A 151 -3.57 -46.49 -16.90
CA GLN A 151 -2.63 -46.29 -17.98
C GLN A 151 -3.41 -45.61 -19.12
N GLY A 152 -3.10 -44.34 -19.43
CA GLY A 152 -3.83 -43.63 -20.47
C GLY A 152 -3.45 -42.17 -20.65
N ALA A 153 -2.80 -41.91 -21.78
CA ALA A 153 -2.39 -40.64 -22.39
C ALA A 153 -1.16 -39.90 -21.82
N PRO A 154 -0.13 -39.65 -22.66
CA PRO A 154 1.02 -38.81 -22.29
C PRO A 154 0.56 -37.38 -22.00
N LYS A 155 1.18 -36.73 -21.01
CA LYS A 155 0.99 -35.30 -20.71
C LYS A 155 1.58 -34.47 -21.86
N VAL A 156 0.84 -34.28 -22.94
CA VAL A 156 1.23 -33.36 -24.02
C VAL A 156 1.08 -31.94 -23.48
N SER A 157 2.13 -31.13 -23.57
CA SER A 157 2.07 -29.74 -23.13
C SER A 157 0.96 -29.02 -23.93
N ILE A 158 0.15 -28.19 -23.27
CA ILE A 158 -0.98 -27.50 -23.93
C ILE A 158 -0.52 -26.72 -25.17
N THR A 159 0.74 -26.25 -25.13
CA THR A 159 1.44 -25.53 -26.18
C THR A 159 1.89 -26.39 -27.37
N GLU A 160 2.04 -27.70 -27.19
CA GLU A 160 2.37 -28.65 -28.27
C GLU A 160 1.12 -29.22 -28.94
N SER A 161 -0.07 -28.98 -28.37
CA SER A 161 -1.30 -29.45 -28.99
C SER A 161 -1.50 -28.78 -30.37
N ASN A 162 -1.85 -29.60 -31.36
CA ASN A 162 -2.13 -29.13 -32.73
C ASN A 162 -3.20 -28.04 -32.73
N TYR A 163 -4.23 -28.19 -31.89
CA TYR A 163 -5.28 -27.20 -31.69
C TYR A 163 -4.74 -25.82 -31.26
N TYR A 164 -3.80 -25.79 -30.30
CA TYR A 164 -3.17 -24.55 -29.84
C TYR A 164 -2.35 -23.87 -30.94
N GLN A 165 -1.61 -24.65 -31.73
CA GLN A 165 -0.80 -24.11 -32.83
C GLN A 165 -1.68 -23.55 -33.95
N ILE A 166 -2.78 -24.23 -34.29
CA ILE A 166 -3.78 -23.73 -35.26
C ILE A 166 -4.39 -22.41 -34.76
N ALA A 167 -4.84 -22.36 -33.50
CA ALA A 167 -5.43 -21.15 -32.92
C ALA A 167 -4.44 -19.97 -32.88
N LYS A 168 -3.18 -20.23 -32.54
CA LYS A 168 -2.10 -19.23 -32.53
C LYS A 168 -1.84 -18.67 -33.92
N LYS A 169 -1.80 -19.53 -34.95
CA LYS A 169 -1.61 -19.11 -36.34
C LYS A 169 -2.78 -18.25 -36.82
N LEU A 170 -4.02 -18.66 -36.54
CA LEU A 170 -5.23 -17.94 -36.93
C LEU A 170 -5.31 -16.54 -36.28
N LYS A 171 -4.90 -16.41 -35.01
CA LYS A 171 -4.77 -15.11 -34.35
C LYS A 171 -3.72 -14.22 -35.05
N ASN A 172 -2.55 -14.77 -35.34
CA ASN A 172 -1.46 -14.01 -35.98
C ASN A 172 -1.87 -13.52 -37.39
N ASP A 173 -2.56 -14.36 -38.16
CA ASP A 173 -3.04 -14.00 -39.49
C ASP A 173 -4.10 -12.89 -39.41
N ARG A 174 -5.02 -12.96 -38.43
CA ARG A 174 -6.01 -11.90 -38.16
C ARG A 174 -5.34 -10.57 -37.77
N ASP A 175 -4.35 -10.60 -36.86
CA ASP A 175 -3.61 -9.41 -36.46
C ASP A 175 -2.82 -8.82 -37.64
N LYS A 176 -2.25 -9.67 -38.51
CA LYS A 176 -1.53 -9.25 -39.71
C LYS A 176 -2.47 -8.59 -40.73
N ALA A 177 -3.65 -9.16 -40.94
CA ALA A 177 -4.69 -8.57 -41.80
C ALA A 177 -5.18 -7.23 -41.25
N LEU A 178 -5.45 -7.15 -39.95
CA LEU A 178 -5.87 -5.90 -39.29
C LEU A 178 -4.82 -4.81 -39.42
N ARG A 179 -3.54 -5.14 -39.21
CA ARG A 179 -2.43 -4.17 -39.40
C ARG A 179 -2.32 -3.70 -40.85
N LYS A 180 -2.55 -4.59 -41.83
CA LYS A 180 -2.53 -4.23 -43.25
C LYS A 180 -3.69 -3.28 -43.57
N GLN A 181 -4.90 -3.58 -43.10
CA GLN A 181 -6.08 -2.70 -43.24
C GLN A 181 -5.86 -1.34 -42.59
N LEU A 182 -5.33 -1.28 -41.35
CA LEU A 182 -5.02 -0.02 -40.68
C LEU A 182 -3.98 0.79 -41.45
N LYS A 183 -2.99 0.12 -42.06
CA LYS A 183 -1.94 0.77 -42.85
C LYS A 183 -2.46 1.29 -44.20
N GLU A 184 -3.36 0.55 -44.85
CA GLU A 184 -4.03 0.96 -46.08
C GLU A 184 -4.99 2.13 -45.81
N ASN A 185 -5.84 2.03 -44.79
CA ASN A 185 -6.72 3.12 -44.34
C ASN A 185 -5.92 4.38 -43.93
N SER A 186 -4.70 4.22 -43.40
CA SER A 186 -3.82 5.36 -43.08
C SER A 186 -3.13 6.00 -44.29
N LYS A 187 -3.10 5.33 -45.46
CA LYS A 187 -2.51 5.88 -46.70
C LYS A 187 -3.50 6.77 -47.46
N ASP A 188 -4.80 6.52 -47.35
CA ASP A 188 -5.83 7.31 -48.02
C ASP A 188 -6.21 8.59 -47.26
N SER A 189 -5.77 8.73 -46.01
CA SER A 189 -5.84 10.01 -45.30
C SER A 189 -4.66 10.89 -45.68
N THR A 190 -4.92 12.03 -46.33
CA THR A 190 -4.02 13.17 -46.55
C THR A 190 -3.66 13.89 -45.25
N ALA A 191 -3.39 13.15 -44.17
CA ALA A 191 -3.01 13.69 -42.87
C ALA A 191 -1.48 13.56 -42.68
N PRO A 192 -0.77 14.63 -42.29
CA PRO A 192 0.67 14.59 -42.15
C PRO A 192 1.06 13.63 -41.01
N LYS A 193 2.11 12.84 -41.22
CA LYS A 193 2.72 11.98 -40.21
C LYS A 193 3.09 12.84 -38.99
N LYS A 194 2.28 12.79 -37.92
CA LYS A 194 2.58 13.47 -36.65
C LYS A 194 3.87 12.90 -36.04
N GLN A 195 5.00 13.50 -36.38
CA GLN A 195 6.21 13.37 -35.59
C GLN A 195 5.93 14.00 -34.22
N PHE A 196 6.12 13.23 -33.15
CA PHE A 196 5.82 13.65 -31.77
C PHE A 196 6.76 14.77 -31.28
N LYS A 197 7.91 14.94 -31.94
CA LYS A 197 8.89 16.01 -31.68
C LYS A 197 8.60 17.18 -32.63
N GLY A 198 8.36 18.37 -32.09
CA GLY A 198 8.04 19.58 -32.85
C GLY A 198 6.56 19.99 -32.86
N ASN A 199 5.67 19.22 -32.21
CA ASN A 199 4.28 19.63 -32.02
C ASN A 199 4.20 20.76 -30.97
N GLU A 200 3.36 21.77 -31.19
CA GLU A 200 3.21 22.96 -30.34
C GLU A 200 2.89 22.59 -28.89
N PHE A 201 2.05 21.58 -28.70
CA PHE A 201 1.74 21.03 -27.38
C PHE A 201 2.97 20.47 -26.64
N TYR A 202 3.89 19.82 -27.37
CA TYR A 202 5.09 19.21 -26.79
C TYR A 202 6.10 20.28 -26.36
N GLU A 203 6.33 21.30 -27.19
CA GLU A 203 7.23 22.40 -26.81
C GLU A 203 6.65 23.24 -25.67
N LYS A 204 5.33 23.48 -25.65
CA LYS A 204 4.65 24.18 -24.53
C LYS A 204 4.78 23.42 -23.22
N ALA A 205 4.56 22.10 -23.22
CA ALA A 205 4.73 21.25 -22.03
C ALA A 205 6.19 21.21 -21.54
N LYS A 206 7.14 21.24 -22.46
CA LYS A 206 8.59 21.24 -22.17
C LYS A 206 9.05 22.58 -21.61
N GLU A 207 8.55 23.71 -22.12
CA GLU A 207 8.80 25.03 -21.54
C GLU A 207 8.16 25.18 -20.16
N GLU A 208 6.93 24.73 -19.96
CA GLU A 208 6.24 24.77 -18.67
C GLU A 208 7.03 23.97 -17.60
N LYS A 209 7.54 22.79 -17.98
CA LYS A 209 8.40 21.99 -17.10
C LYS A 209 9.69 22.73 -16.73
N ARG A 210 10.36 23.37 -17.69
CA ARG A 210 11.57 24.17 -17.44
C ARG A 210 11.29 25.35 -16.49
N LEU A 211 10.13 25.98 -16.61
CA LEU A 211 9.72 27.08 -15.74
C LEU A 211 9.49 26.60 -14.31
N LYS A 212 8.72 25.52 -14.15
CA LYS A 212 8.47 24.88 -12.84
C LYS A 212 9.77 24.46 -12.15
N ASP A 213 10.69 23.83 -12.87
CA ASP A 213 11.98 23.42 -12.33
C ASP A 213 12.84 24.62 -11.90
N ARG A 214 12.79 25.74 -12.65
CA ARG A 214 13.49 26.99 -12.31
C ARG A 214 12.89 27.63 -11.05
N GLU A 215 11.58 27.71 -10.95
CA GLU A 215 10.89 28.24 -9.76
C GLU A 215 11.19 27.39 -8.53
N PHE A 216 11.18 26.06 -8.68
CA PHE A 216 11.50 25.15 -7.59
C PHE A 216 12.93 25.35 -7.07
N ARG A 217 13.92 25.50 -7.97
CA ARG A 217 15.31 25.82 -7.60
C ARG A 217 15.43 27.17 -6.90
N LYS A 218 14.69 28.18 -7.37
CA LYS A 218 14.68 29.52 -6.75
C LYS A 218 14.10 29.45 -5.33
N LYS A 219 12.94 28.80 -5.16
CA LYS A 219 12.32 28.57 -3.85
C LYS A 219 13.24 27.83 -2.89
N ASN A 220 13.91 26.77 -3.35
CA ASN A 220 14.86 26.03 -2.51
C ASN A 220 16.07 26.87 -2.12
N LYS A 221 16.60 27.71 -3.01
CA LYS A 221 17.71 28.62 -2.70
C LYS A 221 17.30 29.69 -1.69
N GLU A 222 16.10 30.24 -1.82
CA GLU A 222 15.53 31.21 -0.88
C GLU A 222 15.29 30.58 0.50
N LEU A 223 14.72 29.38 0.55
CA LEU A 223 14.58 28.58 1.78
C LEU A 223 15.93 28.35 2.44
N ALA A 224 16.94 27.88 1.69
CA ALA A 224 18.29 27.67 2.22
C ALA A 224 18.92 28.96 2.76
N ALA A 225 18.73 30.10 2.08
CA ALA A 225 19.22 31.40 2.53
C ALA A 225 18.52 31.89 3.81
N LYS A 226 17.20 31.68 3.93
CA LYS A 226 16.45 31.97 5.17
C LYS A 226 16.96 31.12 6.33
N TYR A 227 17.08 29.81 6.14
CA TYR A 227 17.65 28.91 7.14
C TYR A 227 19.05 29.33 7.58
N LYS A 228 19.93 29.74 6.64
CA LYS A 228 21.28 30.18 6.98
C LYS A 228 21.31 31.49 7.78
N LYS A 229 20.40 32.43 7.48
CA LYS A 229 20.24 33.68 8.26
C LYS A 229 19.68 33.42 9.66
N GLU A 230 18.70 32.53 9.79
CA GLU A 230 18.15 32.15 11.09
C GLU A 230 19.20 31.47 11.97
N GLN A 231 20.03 30.60 11.38
CA GLN A 231 21.14 29.94 12.10
C GLN A 231 22.23 30.93 12.51
N SER A 232 22.60 31.90 11.66
CA SER A 232 23.60 32.92 12.03
C SER A 232 23.07 33.90 13.09
N GLY A 233 21.77 34.20 13.08
CA GLY A 233 21.11 34.99 14.12
C GLY A 233 21.10 34.28 15.47
N LYS A 234 20.73 32.99 15.48
CA LYS A 234 20.74 32.15 16.70
C LYS A 234 22.14 31.96 17.27
N ASN A 235 23.15 31.77 16.42
CA ASN A 235 24.54 31.65 16.90
C ASN A 235 25.07 32.97 17.47
N LYS A 236 24.63 34.14 16.94
CA LYS A 236 24.99 35.45 17.50
C LYS A 236 24.29 35.75 18.83
N SER A 237 23.02 35.36 18.99
CA SER A 237 22.33 35.51 20.29
C SER A 237 22.95 34.61 21.36
N LEU A 238 23.27 33.36 21.01
CA LEU A 238 23.97 32.43 21.91
C LEU A 238 25.34 32.95 22.36
N PHE A 239 26.07 33.64 21.48
CA PHE A 239 27.38 34.19 21.81
C PHE A 239 27.28 35.38 22.78
N LYS A 240 26.23 36.20 22.62
CA LYS A 240 25.99 37.38 23.46
C LYS A 240 25.51 37.01 24.87
N GLU A 241 24.64 36.01 24.99
CA GLU A 241 24.20 35.46 26.28
C GLU A 241 25.36 34.83 27.08
N ASN A 242 26.35 34.25 26.40
CA ASN A 242 27.54 33.68 27.04
C ASN A 242 28.59 34.73 27.47
N GLU A 243 28.58 35.94 26.89
CA GLU A 243 29.44 37.05 27.34
C GLU A 243 28.83 37.81 28.52
N GLU A 244 27.50 37.97 28.56
CA GLU A 244 26.80 38.64 29.67
C GLU A 244 26.72 37.78 30.94
N SER A 245 26.89 36.46 30.85
CA SER A 245 26.98 35.54 32.01
C SER A 245 28.39 35.48 32.66
N LYS A 246 29.39 36.19 32.11
CA LYS A 246 30.78 36.20 32.61
C LYS A 246 31.14 37.40 33.50
N TYR A 247 30.17 38.27 33.79
CA TYR A 247 30.33 39.40 34.72
C TYR A 247 29.34 39.30 35.88
#